data_AF-A0A1W2H7M7-F1
#
_entry.id   AF-A0A1W2H7M7-F1
#
_cell.length_a   1.000
_cell.length_b   1.000
_cell.length_c   1.000
_cell.angle_alpha   90.00
_cell.angle_beta   90.00
_cell.angle_gamma   90.00
#
_symmetry.space_group_name_H-M   'P 1'
#
loop_
_entity.id
_entity.type
_entity.pdbx_description
1 polymer ?
#
loop_
_entity_poly.entity_id
_entity_poly.type
_entity_poly.pdbx_seq_one_letter_code
_entity_poly.pdbx_strand_id
1 'polypeptide(L)'
;MEQEHVDLKSKQMKVGPIDGFIRSIRNDPRICISHIGLFTVLYHQQLEYGGQAPFPISRDEIMEAAKISSTATYFKILNQLADYGYIRYMPTYNRMKNSKVQII
;
A
#
# COMPACT_ATOMS: atom_id res chain seq x y z
N MET A 1 42.04 25.84 14.90
CA MET A 1 40.69 26.34 15.25
C MET A 1 39.72 25.53 14.42
N GLU A 2 38.73 24.97 15.10
CA GLU A 2 38.07 23.70 14.79
C GLU A 2 37.37 23.61 13.43
N GLN A 3 37.38 22.36 12.94
CA GLN A 3 36.56 21.83 11.86
C GLN A 3 35.09 21.90 12.25
N GLU A 4 34.27 22.57 11.44
CA GLU A 4 32.81 22.41 11.51
C GLU A 4 32.42 21.22 10.61
N HIS A 5 32.55 20.04 11.19
CA HIS A 5 32.06 18.79 10.65
C HIS A 5 30.53 18.79 10.83
N VAL A 6 29.81 19.31 9.84
CA VAL A 6 28.34 19.28 9.85
C VAL A 6 27.88 17.83 9.77
N ASP A 7 27.35 17.36 10.89
CA ASP A 7 26.98 15.99 11.16
C ASP A 7 25.81 15.52 10.27
N LEU A 8 26.12 14.78 9.21
CA LEU A 8 25.15 14.11 8.33
C LEU A 8 24.52 12.86 8.97
N LYS A 9 24.72 12.59 10.26
CA LYS A 9 24.22 11.39 10.95
C LYS A 9 23.15 11.66 12.02
N SER A 10 22.03 12.30 11.69
CA SER A 10 20.89 12.28 12.63
C SER A 10 19.52 12.53 12.00
N LYS A 11 19.20 11.84 10.91
CA LYS A 11 17.81 11.47 10.64
C LYS A 11 17.80 10.05 10.10
N GLN A 12 17.61 9.08 11.01
CA GLN A 12 17.19 7.74 10.63
C GLN A 12 15.93 7.92 9.78
N MET A 13 16.07 7.86 8.45
CA MET A 13 14.94 7.85 7.55
C MET A 13 14.17 6.59 7.91
N LYS A 14 13.04 6.76 8.61
CA LYS A 14 12.07 5.67 8.74
C LYS A 14 11.77 5.27 7.31
N VAL A 15 12.27 4.11 6.92
CA VAL A 15 11.91 3.47 5.66
C VAL A 15 10.39 3.45 5.63
N GLY A 16 9.79 4.23 4.74
CA GLY A 16 8.34 4.28 4.63
C GLY A 16 7.81 2.92 4.15
N PRO A 17 6.54 2.59 4.40
CA PRO A 17 5.93 1.38 3.84
C PRO A 17 6.13 1.24 2.32
N ILE A 18 6.16 2.36 1.59
CA ILE A 18 6.46 2.38 0.15
C ILE A 18 7.90 1.94 -0.16
N ASP A 19 8.90 2.41 0.58
CA ASP A 19 10.30 2.01 0.38
C ASP A 19 10.49 0.52 0.70
N GLY A 20 9.82 0.04 1.75
CA GLY A 20 9.76 -1.38 2.10
C GLY A 20 9.20 -2.21 0.94
N PHE A 21 8.03 -1.81 0.43
CA PHE A 21 7.38 -2.47 -0.71
C PHE A 21 8.27 -2.48 -1.96
N ILE A 22 8.79 -1.33 -2.39
CA ILE A 22 9.62 -1.22 -3.61
C ILE A 22 10.85 -2.12 -3.54
N ARG A 23 11.49 -2.25 -2.36
CA ARG A 23 12.62 -3.17 -2.20
C ARG A 23 12.19 -4.62 -2.25
N SER A 24 11.07 -4.98 -1.63
CA SER A 24 10.58 -6.36 -1.61
C SER A 24 10.12 -6.85 -2.97
N ILE A 25 9.54 -5.99 -3.82
CA ILE A 25 9.04 -6.40 -5.14
C ILE A 25 10.13 -6.50 -6.21
N ARG A 26 11.32 -5.93 -5.98
CA ARG A 26 12.38 -5.83 -7.01
C ARG A 26 12.75 -7.20 -7.61
N ASN A 27 12.71 -8.25 -6.80
CA ASN A 27 13.01 -9.61 -7.21
C ASN A 27 11.80 -10.55 -7.11
N ASP A 28 10.58 -10.01 -6.94
CA ASP A 28 9.36 -10.82 -6.92
C ASP A 28 8.73 -10.88 -8.32
N PRO A 29 8.88 -11.99 -9.06
CA PRO A 29 8.37 -12.11 -10.43
C PRO A 29 6.83 -12.17 -10.49
N ARG A 30 6.14 -12.32 -9.34
CA ARG A 30 4.67 -12.38 -9.27
C ARG A 30 4.02 -11.00 -9.34
N ILE A 31 4.81 -9.95 -9.07
CA ILE A 31 4.35 -8.56 -9.07
C ILE A 31 4.40 -7.98 -10.48
N CYS A 32 3.35 -7.25 -10.83
CA CYS A 32 3.24 -6.52 -12.09
C CYS A 32 2.79 -5.08 -11.84
N ILE A 33 2.77 -4.25 -12.89
CA ILE A 33 2.42 -2.82 -12.79
C ILE A 33 1.06 -2.59 -12.10
N SER A 34 0.06 -3.45 -12.35
CA SER A 34 -1.25 -3.34 -11.69
C SER A 34 -1.19 -3.55 -10.17
N HIS A 35 -0.31 -4.43 -9.68
CA HIS A 35 -0.08 -4.60 -8.24
C HIS A 35 0.54 -3.34 -7.63
N ILE A 36 1.53 -2.75 -8.32
CA ILE A 36 2.19 -1.52 -7.88
C ILE A 36 1.19 -0.36 -7.82
N GLY A 37 0.36 -0.21 -8.86
CA GLY A 37 -0.68 0.82 -8.91
C GLY A 37 -1.70 0.66 -7.78
N LEU A 38 -2.24 -0.54 -7.59
CA LEU A 38 -3.21 -0.81 -6.52
C LEU A 38 -2.59 -0.58 -5.13
N PHE A 39 -1.38 -1.09 -4.88
CA PHE A 39 -0.69 -0.88 -3.60
C PHE A 39 -0.48 0.61 -3.31
N THR A 40 -0.06 1.39 -4.31
CA THR A 40 0.19 2.83 -4.16
C THR A 40 -1.08 3.57 -3.76
N VAL A 41 -2.22 3.27 -4.40
CA VAL A 41 -3.52 3.88 -4.07
C VAL A 41 -3.99 3.47 -2.68
N LEU A 42 -3.81 2.19 -2.29
CA LEU A 42 -4.12 1.74 -0.93
C LEU A 42 -3.27 2.46 0.12
N TYR A 43 -1.97 2.63 -0.14
CA TYR A 43 -1.09 3.37 0.77
C TYR A 43 -1.47 4.86 0.85
N HIS A 44 -1.82 5.49 -0.27
CA HIS A 44 -2.35 6.86 -0.28
C HIS A 44 -3.60 6.99 0.60
N GLN A 45 -4.58 6.08 0.44
CA GLN A 45 -5.79 6.04 1.26
C GLN A 45 -5.45 5.90 2.76
N GLN A 46 -4.45 5.09 3.11
CA GLN A 46 -4.00 4.95 4.49
C GLN A 46 -3.49 6.28 5.05
N LEU A 47 -2.70 7.02 4.27
CA LEU A 47 -2.18 8.32 4.67
C LEU A 47 -3.30 9.34 4.86
N GLU A 48 -4.28 9.38 3.97
CA GLU A 48 -5.48 10.22 4.11
C GLU A 48 -6.31 9.85 5.33
N TYR A 49 -6.33 8.56 5.70
CA TYR A 49 -6.94 8.05 6.93
C TYR A 49 -6.03 8.24 8.17
N GLY A 50 -5.11 9.20 8.13
CA GLY A 50 -4.24 9.57 9.24
C GLY A 50 -3.15 8.53 9.56
N GLY A 51 -2.80 7.67 8.60
CA GLY A 51 -1.80 6.62 8.76
C GLY A 51 -2.26 5.42 9.60
N GLN A 52 -3.53 5.37 10.00
CA GLN A 52 -4.05 4.30 10.85
C GLN A 52 -4.21 3.00 10.06
N ALA A 53 -4.03 1.87 10.74
CA ALA A 53 -4.29 0.55 10.18
C ALA A 53 -5.09 -0.30 11.19
N PRO A 54 -6.04 -1.14 10.73
CA PRO A 54 -6.53 -1.23 9.35
C PRO A 54 -7.45 -0.04 9.00
N PHE A 55 -7.40 0.42 7.74
CA PHE A 55 -8.20 1.53 7.24
C PHE A 55 -9.33 1.03 6.32
N PRO A 56 -10.48 1.73 6.25
CA PRO A 56 -11.57 1.37 5.34
C PRO A 56 -11.22 1.71 3.89
N ILE A 57 -11.71 0.91 2.96
CA ILE A 57 -11.58 1.14 1.52
C ILE A 57 -12.94 1.11 0.83
N SER A 58 -13.19 2.09 -0.03
CA SER A 58 -14.29 2.05 -0.99
C SER A 58 -13.80 1.41 -2.28
N ARG A 59 -14.40 0.30 -2.70
CA ARG A 59 -13.96 -0.43 -3.91
C ARG A 59 -13.95 0.49 -5.13
N ASP A 60 -15.02 1.25 -5.33
CA ASP A 60 -15.22 2.03 -6.55
C ASP A 60 -14.21 3.19 -6.62
N GLU A 61 -13.95 3.87 -5.50
CA GLU A 61 -12.90 4.92 -5.41
C GLU A 61 -11.50 4.35 -5.66
N ILE A 62 -11.17 3.21 -5.04
CA ILE A 62 -9.87 2.58 -5.22
C ILE A 62 -9.69 2.10 -6.67
N MET A 63 -10.73 1.54 -7.29
CA MET A 63 -10.71 1.12 -8.69
C MET A 63 -10.48 2.31 -9.64
N GLU A 64 -11.18 3.43 -9.43
CA GLU A 64 -11.03 4.64 -10.23
C GLU A 64 -9.63 5.25 -10.12
N ALA A 65 -9.11 5.35 -8.89
CA ALA A 65 -7.78 5.89 -8.62
C ALA A 65 -6.68 4.96 -9.16
N ALA A 66 -6.83 3.64 -9.02
CA ALA A 66 -5.86 2.65 -9.54
C ALA A 66 -5.98 2.39 -11.04
N LYS A 67 -6.95 3.03 -11.73
CA LYS A 67 -7.26 2.85 -13.15
C LYS A 67 -7.58 1.39 -13.50
N ILE A 68 -8.28 0.70 -12.60
CA ILE A 68 -8.76 -0.68 -12.80
C ILE A 68 -10.26 -0.63 -13.11
N SER A 69 -10.63 -0.89 -14.36
CA SER A 69 -12.04 -0.87 -14.77
C SER A 69 -12.80 -2.19 -14.49
N SER A 70 -12.08 -3.31 -14.39
CA SER A 70 -12.69 -4.63 -14.18
C SER A 70 -12.73 -4.99 -12.70
N THR A 71 -13.93 -5.22 -12.17
CA THR A 71 -14.13 -5.69 -10.79
C THR A 71 -13.41 -7.02 -10.54
N ALA A 72 -13.43 -7.93 -11.52
CA ALA A 72 -12.73 -9.22 -11.41
C ALA A 72 -11.21 -9.03 -11.33
N THR A 73 -10.67 -8.12 -12.15
CA THR A 73 -9.24 -7.76 -12.11
C THR A 73 -8.88 -7.14 -10.76
N TYR A 74 -9.69 -6.21 -10.25
CA TYR A 74 -9.49 -5.61 -8.93
C TYR A 74 -9.35 -6.66 -7.83
N PHE A 75 -10.31 -7.57 -7.71
CA PHE A 75 -10.27 -8.61 -6.67
C PHE A 75 -9.10 -9.58 -6.87
N LYS A 76 -8.77 -9.93 -8.12
CA LYS A 76 -7.60 -10.76 -8.40
C LYS A 76 -6.32 -10.11 -7.86
N ILE A 77 -6.06 -8.85 -8.22
CA ILE A 77 -4.83 -8.14 -7.80
C ILE A 77 -4.83 -7.89 -6.29
N LEU A 78 -5.97 -7.54 -5.70
CA LEU A 78 -6.09 -7.32 -4.26
C LEU A 78 -5.80 -8.59 -3.46
N ASN A 79 -6.37 -9.72 -3.88
CA ASN A 79 -6.12 -11.02 -3.24
C ASN A 79 -4.67 -11.45 -3.46
N GLN A 80 -4.10 -11.25 -4.65
CA GLN A 80 -2.68 -11.52 -4.91
C GLN A 80 -1.76 -10.71 -3.99
N LEU A 81 -2.01 -9.41 -3.81
CA LEU A 81 -1.25 -8.61 -2.83
C LEU A 81 -1.36 -9.16 -1.40
N ALA A 82 -2.54 -9.66 -1.03
CA ALA A 82 -2.76 -10.27 0.29
C ALA A 82 -2.03 -11.61 0.43
N ASP A 83 -2.16 -12.49 -0.56
CA ASP A 83 -1.54 -13.82 -0.60
C ASP A 83 -0.01 -13.73 -0.65
N TYR A 84 0.53 -12.70 -1.31
CA TYR A 84 1.98 -12.46 -1.38
C TYR A 84 2.52 -11.78 -0.11
N GLY A 85 1.64 -11.38 0.82
CA GLY A 85 2.02 -10.82 2.11
C GLY A 85 2.36 -9.32 2.09
N TYR A 86 1.93 -8.58 1.07
CA TYR A 86 2.14 -7.13 0.98
C TYR A 86 1.04 -6.33 1.68
N ILE A 87 -0.16 -6.90 1.78
CA ILE A 87 -1.28 -6.30 2.51
C ILE A 87 -2.01 -7.37 3.33
N ARG A 88 -2.81 -6.93 4.29
CA ARG A 88 -3.86 -7.76 4.89
C ARG A 88 -5.22 -7.22 4.45
N TYR A 89 -5.96 -8.02 3.69
CA TYR A 89 -7.32 -7.68 3.25
C TYR A 89 -8.36 -8.29 4.20
N MET A 90 -9.29 -7.46 4.68
CA MET A 90 -10.36 -7.82 5.61
C MET A 90 -11.72 -7.50 4.95
N PRO A 91 -12.31 -8.43 4.17
CA PRO A 91 -13.59 -8.22 3.53
C PRO A 91 -14.73 -8.12 4.56
N THR A 92 -15.80 -7.43 4.18
CA THR A 92 -17.08 -7.42 4.92
C THR A 92 -18.23 -7.72 3.98
N TYR A 93 -19.14 -8.59 4.41
CA TYR A 93 -20.37 -8.89 3.68
C TYR A 93 -21.51 -7.91 4.03
N ASN A 94 -21.29 -7.05 5.02
CA ASN A 94 -22.26 -6.02 5.40
C ASN A 94 -22.15 -4.82 4.45
N ARG A 95 -23.20 -4.58 3.65
CA ARG A 95 -23.30 -3.45 2.69
C ARG A 95 -23.15 -2.06 3.32
N MET A 96 -23.39 -1.93 4.63
CA MET A 96 -23.25 -0.66 5.37
C MET A 96 -21.82 -0.43 5.88
N LYS A 97 -20.90 -1.39 5.68
CA LYS A 97 -19.52 -1.32 6.15
C LYS A 97 -18.58 -1.46 4.95
N ASN A 98 -17.52 -0.67 4.95
CA ASN A 98 -16.44 -0.81 3.99
C ASN A 98 -15.51 -1.97 4.40
N SER A 99 -14.96 -2.67 3.40
CA SER A 99 -13.87 -3.60 3.65
C SER A 99 -12.67 -2.83 4.19
N LYS A 100 -11.78 -3.51 4.91
CA LYS A 100 -10.58 -2.87 5.46
C LYS A 100 -9.31 -3.47 4.90
N VAL A 101 -8.27 -2.66 4.85
CA VAL A 101 -6.92 -3.06 4.43
C VAL A 101 -5.91 -2.58 5.47
N GLN A 102 -4.81 -3.32 5.61
CA GLN A 102 -3.61 -2.91 6.32
C GLN A 102 -2.40 -3.14 5.41
N ILE A 103 -1.53 -2.14 5.27
CA ILE A 103 -0.23 -2.29 4.62
C ILE A 103 0.73 -3.00 5.59
N ILE A 104 1.54 -3.93 5.08
CA ILE A 104 2.50 -4.73 5.87
C ILE A 104 3.92 -4.18 5.68
#